data_AF-A0A1Q6XY08-F1
#
_entry.id   AF-A0A1Q6XY08-F1
#
_cell.length_a   1.000
_cell.length_b   1.000
_cell.length_c   1.000
_cell.angle_alpha   90.00
_cell.angle_beta   90.00
_cell.angle_gamma   90.00
#
_symmetry.space_group_name_H-M   'P 1'
#
loop_
_entity.id
_entity.type
_entity.pdbx_description
1 polymer ?
#
loop_
_entity_poly.entity_id
_entity_poly.type
_entity_poly.pdbx_seq_one_letter_code
_entity_poly.pdbx_strand_id
1 'polypeptide(L)' 'MWLSAVEASSIPQLRRFAQGLLKDKNAVVAGLTLSYSNGPIEAQVHKLKLVKRSMYGRAKLPLLRQRLLHAA' A
#
# COMPACT_ATOMS: atom_id res chain seq x y z
N MET A 1 18.79 -17.41 -11.15
CA MET A 1 18.07 -16.60 -10.14
C MET A 1 17.26 -15.53 -10.87
N TRP A 2 15.99 -15.30 -10.50
CA TRP A 2 15.09 -14.41 -11.26
C TRP A 2 15.59 -12.97 -11.37
N LEU A 3 16.12 -12.39 -10.28
CA LEU A 3 16.69 -11.03 -10.27
C LEU A 3 17.81 -10.84 -11.30
N SER A 4 18.74 -11.79 -11.43
CA SER A 4 19.81 -11.71 -12.43
C SER A 4 19.27 -11.73 -13.86
N ALA A 5 18.21 -12.51 -14.11
CA ALA A 5 17.55 -12.55 -15.42
C ALA A 5 16.81 -11.24 -15.74
N VAL A 6 16.21 -10.61 -14.72
CA VAL A 6 15.56 -9.29 -14.86
C VAL A 6 16.58 -8.19 -15.16
N GLU A 7 17.72 -8.16 -14.46
CA GLU A 7 18.79 -7.19 -14.71
C GLU A 7 19.41 -7.32 -16.10
N ALA A 8 19.57 -8.56 -16.59
CA ALA A 8 20.01 -8.85 -17.95
C ALA A 8 18.94 -8.55 -19.02
N SER A 9 17.68 -8.34 -18.63
CA SER A 9 16.60 -8.05 -19.59
C SER A 9 16.69 -6.63 -20.13
N SER A 10 16.21 -6.45 -21.36
CA SER A 10 16.09 -5.14 -22.01
C SER A 10 14.84 -4.36 -21.58
N ILE A 11 14.07 -4.83 -20.59
CA ILE A 11 12.80 -4.22 -20.16
C ILE A 11 13.05 -3.26 -18.98
N PRO A 12 13.06 -1.93 -19.20
CA PRO A 12 13.45 -0.98 -18.15
C PRO A 12 12.49 -0.95 -16.95
N GLN A 13 11.20 -1.19 -17.18
CA GLN A 13 10.19 -1.22 -16.13
C GLN A 13 10.44 -2.38 -15.16
N LEU A 14 10.85 -3.54 -15.69
CA LEU A 14 11.11 -4.73 -14.89
C LEU A 14 12.38 -4.57 -14.05
N ARG A 15 13.43 -3.97 -14.62
CA ARG A 15 14.65 -3.61 -13.87
C ARG A 15 14.36 -2.60 -12.76
N ARG A 16 13.59 -1.54 -13.03
CA ARG A 16 13.17 -0.57 -12.00
C ARG A 16 12.37 -1.23 -10.89
N PHE A 17 11.47 -2.16 -11.23
CA PHE A 17 10.72 -2.92 -10.24
C PHE A 17 11.64 -3.77 -9.36
N ALA A 18 12.58 -4.52 -9.96
CA ALA A 18 13.54 -5.33 -9.21
C ALA A 18 14.44 -4.49 -8.29
N GLN A 19 14.90 -3.33 -8.76
CA GLN A 19 15.65 -2.37 -7.95
C GLN A 19 14.84 -1.83 -6.78
N GLY A 20 13.55 -1.52 -7.00
CA GLY A 20 12.63 -1.15 -5.91
C GLY A 20 12.48 -2.26 -4.88
N LEU A 21 12.29 -3.50 -5.32
CA LEU A 21 12.19 -4.66 -4.43
C LEU A 21 13.46 -4.87 -3.60
N LEU A 22 14.64 -4.65 -4.21
CA LEU A 22 15.93 -4.73 -3.50
C LEU A 22 16.08 -3.62 -2.47
N LYS A 23 15.64 -2.40 -2.80
CA LYS A 23 15.66 -1.26 -1.88
C LYS A 23 14.76 -1.52 -0.66
N ASP A 24 13.60 -2.14 -0.89
CA ASP A 24 12.61 -2.45 0.14
C ASP A 24 12.76 -3.88 0.70
N LYS A 25 13.89 -4.55 0.46
CA LYS A 25 14.12 -5.96 0.81
C LYS A 25 13.73 -6.30 2.25
N ASN A 26 14.10 -5.46 3.21
CA ASN A 26 13.80 -5.69 4.62
C ASN A 26 12.29 -5.67 4.88
N ALA A 27 11.56 -4.74 4.26
CA ALA A 27 10.11 -4.65 4.40
C ALA A 27 9.42 -5.85 3.73
N VAL A 28 9.91 -6.29 2.57
CA VAL A 28 9.39 -7.48 1.86
C VAL A 28 9.60 -8.73 2.68
N VAL A 29 10.81 -8.94 3.21
CA VAL A 29 11.11 -10.09 4.09
C VAL A 29 10.22 -10.05 5.31
N ALA A 30 10.14 -8.91 6.00
CA ALA A 30 9.28 -8.72 7.17
C ALA A 30 7.80 -9.07 6.86
N GLY A 31 7.27 -8.62 5.71
CA GLY A 31 5.90 -8.92 5.29
C GLY A 31 5.63 -10.39 4.96
N LEU A 32 6.68 -11.18 4.67
CA LEU A 32 6.57 -12.62 4.40
C LEU A 32 6.86 -13.49 5.63
N THR A 33 7.62 -12.99 6.60
CA THR A 33 8.09 -13.78 7.75
C THR A 33 7.37 -13.47 9.06
N LEU A 34 6.86 -12.26 9.24
CA LEU A 34 6.20 -11.85 10.47
C LEU A 34 4.73 -12.27 10.44
N SER A 35 4.20 -12.64 11.60
CA SER A 35 2.77 -12.97 11.77
C SER A 35 1.85 -11.75 11.68
N TYR A 36 2.42 -10.55 11.77
CA TYR A 36 1.72 -9.28 11.68
C TYR A 36 2.11 -8.53 10.41
N SER A 37 1.17 -7.75 9.88
CA SER A 37 1.36 -6.95 8.67
C SER A 37 0.67 -5.59 8.82
N ASN A 38 0.97 -4.66 7.91
CA ASN A 38 0.28 -3.38 7.81
C ASN A 38 -1.12 -3.47 7.17
N GLY A 39 -1.57 -4.67 6.76
CA GLY A 39 -2.84 -4.87 6.07
C GLY A 39 -4.06 -4.27 6.79
N PRO A 40 -4.26 -4.48 8.10
CA PRO A 40 -5.37 -3.87 8.83
C PRO A 40 -5.34 -2.33 8.82
N ILE A 41 -4.15 -1.74 8.92
CA ILE A 41 -3.97 -0.29 8.88
C ILE A 41 -4.27 0.25 7.48
N GLU A 42 -3.76 -0.41 6.44
CA GLU A 42 -4.04 -0.06 5.05
C GLU A 42 -5.53 -0.16 4.71
N ALA A 43 -6.22 -1.19 5.21
CA ALA A 43 -7.66 -1.36 5.06
C ALA A 43 -8.43 -0.20 5.71
N GLN A 44 -8.03 0.23 6.91
CA GLN A 44 -8.65 1.37 7.58
C GLN A 44 -8.42 2.69 6.82
N VAL A 45 -7.20 2.89 6.32
CA VAL A 45 -6.87 4.04 5.46
C VAL A 45 -7.68 4.01 4.17
N HIS A 46 -7.87 2.83 3.58
CA HIS A 46 -8.71 2.65 2.40
C HIS A 46 -10.16 3.02 2.69
N LYS A 47 -10.75 2.51 3.78
CA LYS A 47 -12.12 2.86 4.23
C LYS A 47 -12.28 4.37 4.38
N LEU A 48 -11.33 5.04 5.04
CA LEU A 48 -11.33 6.49 5.20
C LEU A 48 -11.29 7.23 3.85
N LYS A 49 -10.39 6.82 2.95
CA LYS A 49 -10.27 7.41 1.61
C LYS A 49 -11.54 7.20 0.78
N LEU A 50 -12.18 6.03 0.91
CA LEU A 50 -13.43 5.71 0.22
C LEU A 50 -14.57 6.62 0.67
N VAL A 51 -14.77 6.79 1.99
CA VAL A 51 -15.77 7.72 2.54
C VAL A 51 -15.50 9.16 2.11
N LYS A 52 -14.23 9.60 2.12
CA LYS A 52 -13.88 10.95 1.64
C LYS A 52 -14.19 11.13 0.16
N ARG A 53 -13.94 10.10 -0.66
CA ARG A 53 -14.16 10.12 -2.10
C ARG A 53 -15.66 10.12 -2.45
N SER A 54 -16.50 9.38 -1.73
CA SER A 54 -17.95 9.42 -1.93
C SER A 54 -18.56 10.80 -1.64
N MET A 55 -17.83 11.63 -0.89
CA MET A 55 -18.19 13.02 -0.58
C MET A 55 -17.43 14.05 -1.45
N TYR A 56 -16.91 13.62 -2.60
CA TYR A 56 -16.16 14.45 -3.55
C TYR A 56 -14.98 15.20 -2.93
N GLY A 57 -14.36 14.63 -1.89
CA GLY A 57 -13.22 15.24 -1.20
C GLY A 57 -13.55 16.41 -0.28
N ARG A 58 -14.83 16.82 -0.17
CA ARG A 58 -15.26 18.02 0.57
C ARG A 58 -15.39 17.80 2.07
N ALA A 59 -15.39 16.55 2.53
CA ALA A 59 -15.47 16.23 3.95
C ALA A 59 -14.16 16.59 4.67
N LYS A 60 -14.25 17.56 5.59
CA LYS A 60 -13.19 17.89 6.57
C LYS A 60 -13.15 16.85 7.69
N LEU A 61 -12.08 16.87 8.50
CA LEU A 61 -11.86 15.86 9.55
C LEU A 61 -13.05 15.62 10.50
N PRO A 62 -13.78 16.64 11.00
CA PRO A 62 -14.92 16.41 11.89
C PRO A 62 -16.01 15.53 11.25
N LEU A 63 -16.35 15.83 9.99
CA LEU A 63 -17.37 15.10 9.24
C LEU A 63 -16.90 13.69 8.86
N LEU A 64 -15.63 13.53 8.47
CA LEU A 64 -15.06 12.20 8.21
C LEU A 64 -15.08 11.32 9.46
N ARG A 65 -14.73 11.88 10.62
CA ARG A 65 -14.78 11.17 11.90
C ARG A 65 -16.20 10.70 12.22
N GLN A 66 -17.18 11.59 12.08
CA GLN A 66 -18.59 11.24 12.30
C GLN A 66 -19.02 10.11 11.33
N ARG A 67 -18.70 10.22 10.04
CA ARG A 67 -19.08 9.19 9.06
C ARG A 67 -18.40 7.84 9.30
N LEU A 68 -17.16 7.82 9.81
CA LEU A 68 -16.45 6.58 10.09
C LEU A 68 -16.90 5.90 11.38
N LEU A 69 -17.18 6.67 12.44
CA LEU A 69 -17.61 6.13 13.74
C LEU A 69 -19.08 5.71 13.74
N HIS A 70 -19.92 6.33 12.90
CA HIS A 70 -21.34 6.00 12.78
C HIS A 70 -21.68 5.17 11.53
N ALA A 71 -20.68 4.68 10.79
CA ALA A 71 -20.89 3.68 9.75
C ALA A 71 -21.07 2.31 10.42
N ALA A 72 -22.33 2.00 10.77
CA ALA A 72 -22.78 0.64 11.05
C ALA A 72 -22.88 -0.15 9.75
#